data_AF-A0A495WJT7-F1
#
_entry.id   AF-A0A495WJT7-F1
#
_cell.length_a   1.000
_cell.length_b   1.000
_cell.length_c   1.000
_cell.angle_alpha   90.00
_cell.angle_beta   90.00
_cell.angle_gamma   90.00
#
_symmetry.space_group_name_H-M   'P 1'
#
loop_
_entity.id
_entity.type
_entity.pdbx_description
1 polymer ?
#
loop_
_entity_poly.entity_id
_entity_poly.type
_entity_poly.pdbx_seq_one_letter_code
_entity_poly.pdbx_strand_id
1 'polypeptide(L)'
;MHKLIFEYSMKLRTCIYIVVLLGVIESFCGEPLFAKRKKDKIEEAKPSAEELFVKNNFEEKRCAEWTKGRRFIYVSNDLSLLLKPEQDTVPIHVSFKNKIFTFEGMIEKSILGQAQYAVLIFDCEGIKYQYRTEKTIKEIKDSDYKPLLPDMVAEEDVLKARKMLIGKTLYIKTSIWYDENGVEIGGHKFVPVVIKDILPGDKVLPIKFVFEDNVGNTANVLGTLFPETLATQYTTFDRLFSFDNPRNLYKTISDVNWDLITKSKVMKGMTKDECRLSLGRPNDVRRIPTYGGLKEQWFYNTGSYLFFEDGILTDFRL
;
A
#
# COMPACT_ATOMS: atom_id res chain seq x y z
N MET A 1 -2.78 -11.74 72.25
CA MET A 1 -3.64 -12.05 71.09
C MET A 1 -4.90 -11.15 71.01
N HIS A 2 -4.80 -9.85 71.33
CA HIS A 2 -5.91 -8.90 71.15
C HIS A 2 -5.53 -7.61 70.40
N LYS A 3 -4.25 -7.42 70.02
CA LYS A 3 -3.78 -6.28 69.21
C LYS A 3 -3.70 -6.55 67.70
N LEU A 4 -3.51 -7.80 67.26
CA LEU A 4 -3.42 -8.13 65.83
C LEU A 4 -4.77 -8.19 65.09
N ILE A 5 -5.88 -8.41 65.81
CA ILE A 5 -7.23 -8.49 65.21
C ILE A 5 -7.81 -7.07 64.96
N PHE A 6 -7.34 -6.06 65.69
CA PHE A 6 -7.84 -4.68 65.56
C PHE A 6 -7.21 -3.95 64.35
N GLU A 7 -5.94 -4.21 64.02
CA GLU A 7 -5.29 -3.61 62.84
C GLU A 7 -5.81 -4.14 61.49
N TYR A 8 -6.26 -5.40 61.44
CA TYR A 8 -6.82 -5.98 60.21
C TYR A 8 -8.25 -5.47 59.90
N SER A 9 -9.05 -5.19 60.93
CA SER A 9 -10.39 -4.60 60.79
C SER A 9 -10.36 -3.16 60.26
N MET A 10 -9.33 -2.39 60.63
CA MET A 10 -9.21 -0.99 60.23
C MET A 10 -8.71 -0.85 58.78
N LYS A 11 -7.77 -1.69 58.32
CA LYS A 11 -7.30 -1.70 56.92
C LYS A 11 -8.36 -2.16 55.91
N LEU A 12 -9.26 -3.07 56.30
CA LEU A 12 -10.34 -3.54 55.43
C LEU A 12 -11.41 -2.47 55.20
N ARG A 13 -11.71 -1.64 56.23
CA ARG A 13 -12.66 -0.53 56.11
C ARG A 13 -12.09 0.65 55.30
N THR A 14 -10.79 0.91 55.35
CA THR A 14 -10.17 1.97 54.52
C THR A 14 -10.10 1.58 53.04
N CYS A 15 -9.94 0.29 52.71
CA CYS A 15 -9.97 -0.17 51.31
C CYS A 15 -11.38 -0.13 50.70
N ILE A 16 -12.43 -0.39 51.48
CA ILE A 16 -13.82 -0.33 51.00
C ILE A 16 -14.25 1.12 50.73
N TYR A 17 -13.77 2.10 51.49
CA TYR A 17 -14.06 3.52 51.21
C TYR A 17 -13.34 4.05 49.96
N ILE A 18 -12.15 3.54 49.62
CA ILE A 18 -11.43 3.94 48.40
C ILE A 18 -12.08 3.35 47.13
N VAL A 19 -12.67 2.16 47.21
CA VAL A 19 -13.41 1.55 46.09
C VAL A 19 -14.76 2.22 45.86
N VAL A 20 -15.42 2.73 46.91
CA VAL A 20 -16.70 3.45 46.77
C VAL A 20 -16.52 4.91 46.35
N LEU A 21 -15.36 5.55 46.65
CA LEU A 21 -15.04 6.90 46.16
C LEU A 21 -14.48 6.95 44.73
N LEU A 22 -14.00 5.84 44.17
CA LEU A 22 -13.72 5.71 42.74
C LEU A 22 -14.96 5.37 41.90
N GLY A 23 -16.08 5.00 42.54
CA GLY A 23 -17.36 4.67 41.88
C GLY A 23 -18.32 5.85 41.66
N VAL A 24 -17.94 7.10 41.98
CA VAL A 24 -18.84 8.28 41.90
C VAL A 24 -18.25 9.45 41.11
N ILE A 25 -17.32 9.20 40.17
CA ILE A 25 -16.88 10.23 39.19
C ILE A 25 -17.25 9.86 37.73
N GLU A 26 -17.95 8.75 37.49
CA GLU A 26 -18.54 8.45 36.17
C GLU A 26 -19.99 8.95 36.03
N SER A 27 -20.20 10.24 36.26
CA SER A 27 -21.41 10.95 35.80
C SER A 27 -21.12 12.44 35.75
N PHE A 28 -20.37 12.86 34.73
CA PHE A 28 -20.46 14.17 34.05
C PHE A 28 -19.32 14.26 33.01
N CYS A 29 -19.37 13.40 32.00
CA CYS A 29 -18.74 13.69 30.73
C CYS A 29 -19.73 13.25 29.66
N GLY A 30 -20.29 14.25 28.97
CA GLY A 30 -21.34 14.04 27.98
C GLY A 30 -20.92 13.00 26.96
N GLU A 31 -21.86 12.15 26.60
CA GLU A 31 -21.76 11.31 25.42
C GLU A 31 -21.19 12.17 24.27
N PRO A 32 -20.08 11.78 23.62
CA PRO A 32 -19.80 12.35 22.33
C PRO A 32 -21.00 11.97 21.47
N LEU A 33 -21.74 13.00 21.01
CA LEU A 33 -22.69 12.93 19.90
C LEU A 33 -21.90 12.46 18.66
N PHE A 34 -21.49 11.20 18.64
CA PHE A 34 -21.34 10.43 17.42
C PHE A 34 -22.76 10.27 16.90
N ALA A 35 -23.26 11.34 16.27
CA ALA A 35 -24.32 11.25 15.31
C ALA A 35 -23.99 10.05 14.43
N LYS A 36 -24.81 9.00 14.55
CA LYS A 36 -24.84 7.87 13.62
C LYS A 36 -24.86 8.49 12.23
N ARG A 37 -23.70 8.57 11.57
CA ARG A 37 -23.63 8.88 10.16
C ARG A 37 -24.56 7.85 9.53
N LYS A 38 -25.65 8.34 8.91
CA LYS A 38 -26.38 7.54 7.93
C LYS A 38 -25.30 6.90 7.06
N LYS A 39 -25.30 5.57 7.01
CA LYS A 39 -24.65 4.82 5.94
C LYS A 39 -25.29 5.38 4.68
N ASP A 40 -24.66 6.38 4.09
CA ASP A 40 -24.91 6.70 2.69
C ASP A 40 -24.76 5.37 1.97
N LYS A 41 -25.83 4.93 1.31
CA LYS A 41 -25.77 3.77 0.43
C LYS A 41 -24.63 4.06 -0.52
N ILE A 42 -23.50 3.41 -0.32
CA ILE A 42 -22.43 3.34 -1.32
C ILE A 42 -23.09 2.55 -2.44
N GLU A 43 -23.65 3.24 -3.43
CA GLU A 43 -23.84 2.63 -4.74
C GLU A 43 -22.46 2.07 -5.11
N GLU A 44 -22.38 0.76 -5.32
CA GLU A 44 -21.15 0.12 -5.77
C GLU A 44 -20.73 0.80 -7.06
N ALA A 45 -19.73 1.66 -6.97
CA ALA A 45 -19.21 2.38 -8.11
C ALA A 45 -18.75 1.34 -9.13
N LYS A 46 -19.23 1.49 -10.37
CA LYS A 46 -18.84 0.60 -11.47
C LYS A 46 -17.30 0.58 -11.55
N PRO A 47 -16.68 -0.61 -11.64
CA PRO A 47 -15.22 -0.70 -11.71
C PRO A 47 -14.70 0.06 -12.93
N SER A 48 -13.59 0.76 -12.74
CA SER A 48 -12.85 1.49 -13.77
C SER A 48 -12.28 0.55 -14.84
N ALA A 49 -11.92 1.09 -15.99
CA ALA A 49 -11.28 0.32 -17.05
C ALA A 49 -9.94 -0.28 -16.59
N GLU A 50 -9.21 0.44 -15.74
CA GLU A 50 -7.94 0.04 -15.14
C GLU A 50 -8.12 -1.09 -14.13
N GLU A 51 -9.14 -1.03 -13.26
CA GLU A 51 -9.47 -2.13 -12.34
C GLU A 51 -9.88 -3.40 -13.10
N LEU A 52 -10.70 -3.24 -14.15
CA LEU A 52 -11.08 -4.37 -15.02
C LEU A 52 -9.88 -4.92 -15.79
N PHE A 53 -8.97 -4.07 -16.26
CA PHE A 53 -7.74 -4.50 -16.90
C PHE A 53 -6.91 -5.37 -15.94
N VAL A 54 -6.72 -4.94 -14.69
CA VAL A 54 -5.98 -5.74 -13.71
C VAL A 54 -6.70 -7.05 -13.45
N LYS A 55 -7.98 -7.00 -13.08
CA LYS A 55 -8.78 -8.19 -12.72
C LYS A 55 -8.83 -9.24 -13.84
N ASN A 56 -8.94 -8.82 -15.08
CA ASN A 56 -9.08 -9.74 -16.22
C ASN A 56 -7.74 -10.33 -16.69
N ASN A 57 -6.62 -9.70 -16.33
CA ASN A 57 -5.31 -10.08 -16.86
C ASN A 57 -4.32 -10.52 -15.80
N PHE A 58 -4.54 -10.24 -14.53
CA PHE A 58 -3.61 -10.61 -13.47
C PHE A 58 -4.40 -11.34 -12.39
N GLU A 59 -4.08 -12.62 -12.26
CA GLU A 59 -4.64 -13.50 -11.23
C GLU A 59 -3.46 -14.19 -10.56
N GLU A 60 -3.34 -13.97 -9.26
CA GLU A 60 -2.30 -14.60 -8.48
C GLU A 60 -2.67 -16.07 -8.25
N LYS A 61 -1.85 -16.95 -8.83
CA LYS A 61 -2.07 -18.40 -8.82
C LYS A 61 -1.84 -19.00 -7.45
N ARG A 62 -2.74 -19.92 -7.08
CA ARG A 62 -2.68 -20.68 -5.83
C ARG A 62 -1.46 -21.58 -5.80
N CYS A 63 -0.91 -21.83 -4.62
CA CYS A 63 0.24 -22.72 -4.46
C CYS A 63 -0.02 -24.13 -5.03
N ALA A 64 -1.27 -24.61 -4.92
CA ALA A 64 -1.70 -25.89 -5.47
C ALA A 64 -1.61 -25.98 -7.01
N GLU A 65 -1.66 -24.84 -7.71
CA GLU A 65 -1.61 -24.75 -9.17
C GLU A 65 -0.18 -24.60 -9.70
N TRP A 66 0.81 -24.53 -8.80
CA TRP A 66 2.19 -24.35 -9.20
C TRP A 66 2.74 -25.64 -9.82
N THR A 67 3.31 -25.49 -11.01
CA THR A 67 3.98 -26.57 -11.73
C THR A 67 5.48 -26.41 -11.65
N LYS A 68 6.20 -27.54 -11.74
CA LYS A 68 7.65 -27.53 -11.85
C LYS A 68 8.09 -26.64 -13.01
N GLY A 69 9.07 -25.77 -12.76
CA GLY A 69 9.57 -24.80 -13.74
C GLY A 69 8.98 -23.40 -13.60
N ARG A 70 8.04 -23.16 -12.67
CA ARG A 70 7.58 -21.79 -12.36
C ARG A 70 8.75 -20.95 -11.83
N ARG A 71 8.93 -19.74 -12.35
CA ARG A 71 10.10 -18.88 -12.07
C ARG A 71 9.72 -17.64 -11.27
N PHE A 72 10.62 -17.27 -10.36
CA PHE A 72 10.50 -16.10 -9.50
C PHE A 72 11.81 -15.31 -9.54
N ILE A 73 11.70 -13.99 -9.67
CA ILE A 73 12.84 -13.07 -9.62
C ILE A 73 13.05 -12.64 -8.17
N TYR A 74 14.27 -12.81 -7.66
CA TYR A 74 14.63 -12.39 -6.32
C TYR A 74 15.08 -10.92 -6.31
N VAL A 75 14.51 -10.10 -5.43
CA VAL A 75 14.68 -8.62 -5.48
C VAL A 75 15.73 -8.08 -4.50
N SER A 76 16.02 -8.81 -3.42
CA SER A 76 17.00 -8.41 -2.40
C SER A 76 18.42 -8.84 -2.77
N ASN A 77 19.42 -8.12 -2.28
CA ASN A 77 20.83 -8.56 -2.41
C ASN A 77 21.12 -9.77 -1.53
N ASP A 78 20.58 -9.77 -0.30
CA ASP A 78 20.84 -10.81 0.69
C ASP A 78 19.76 -11.90 0.64
N LEU A 79 20.18 -13.16 0.86
CA LEU A 79 19.26 -14.28 0.95
C LEU A 79 18.43 -14.19 2.25
N SER A 80 17.12 -14.34 2.12
CA SER A 80 16.20 -14.36 3.25
C SER A 80 16.50 -15.54 4.17
N LEU A 81 16.48 -15.30 5.49
CA LEU A 81 16.68 -16.33 6.51
C LEU A 81 15.62 -17.45 6.45
N LEU A 82 14.47 -17.19 5.81
CA LEU A 82 13.40 -18.16 5.60
C LEU A 82 13.70 -19.16 4.46
N LEU A 83 14.64 -18.84 3.57
CA LEU A 83 15.10 -19.73 2.51
C LEU A 83 16.34 -20.47 2.99
N LYS A 84 16.20 -21.77 3.28
CA LYS A 84 17.31 -22.60 3.74
C LYS A 84 17.95 -23.32 2.55
N PRO A 85 19.26 -23.14 2.28
CA PRO A 85 19.94 -23.97 1.30
C PRO A 85 19.94 -25.43 1.78
N GLU A 86 19.87 -26.37 0.85
CA GLU A 86 19.98 -27.81 1.17
C GLU A 86 21.44 -28.22 1.48
N GLN A 87 22.40 -27.45 0.96
CA GLN A 87 23.83 -27.62 1.23
C GLN A 87 24.31 -26.55 2.21
N ASP A 88 25.20 -26.90 3.13
CA ASP A 88 25.77 -25.95 4.12
C ASP A 88 26.62 -24.84 3.49
N THR A 89 26.95 -24.98 2.20
CA THR A 89 27.70 -24.00 1.42
C THR A 89 26.75 -23.03 0.72
N VAL A 90 26.36 -21.95 1.40
CA VAL A 90 25.92 -20.74 0.69
C VAL A 90 27.18 -20.09 0.11
N PRO A 91 27.21 -19.75 -1.20
CA PRO A 91 28.29 -18.94 -1.74
C PRO A 91 28.41 -17.62 -0.95
N ILE A 92 29.52 -17.45 -0.24
CA ILE A 92 29.82 -16.23 0.51
C ILE A 92 30.09 -15.10 -0.52
N HIS A 93 29.50 -13.92 -0.32
CA HIS A 93 29.63 -12.72 -1.19
C HIS A 93 28.93 -12.75 -2.56
N VAL A 94 27.82 -13.48 -2.71
CA VAL A 94 27.02 -13.42 -3.95
C VAL A 94 25.73 -12.65 -3.72
N SER A 95 25.50 -11.59 -4.49
CA SER A 95 24.21 -10.91 -4.51
C SER A 95 23.16 -11.82 -5.14
N PHE A 96 22.01 -11.96 -4.49
CA PHE A 96 20.85 -12.69 -4.99
C PHE A 96 19.93 -11.83 -5.86
N LYS A 97 20.20 -10.52 -5.96
CA LYS A 97 19.35 -9.61 -6.72
C LYS A 97 19.31 -10.00 -8.19
N ASN A 98 18.11 -10.05 -8.76
CA ASN A 98 17.80 -10.50 -10.12
C ASN A 98 18.07 -11.98 -10.40
N LYS A 99 18.44 -12.78 -9.40
CA LYS A 99 18.53 -14.24 -9.59
C LYS A 99 17.16 -14.87 -9.75
N ILE A 100 17.12 -15.97 -10.48
CA ILE A 100 15.88 -16.71 -10.75
C ILE A 100 15.81 -17.93 -9.85
N PHE A 101 14.75 -17.97 -9.04
CA PHE A 101 14.36 -19.15 -8.27
C PHE A 101 13.29 -19.90 -9.05
N THR A 102 13.58 -21.16 -9.39
CA THR A 102 12.69 -22.04 -10.15
C THR A 102 12.06 -23.04 -9.20
N PHE A 103 10.73 -23.06 -9.12
CA PHE A 103 10.00 -24.01 -8.31
C PHE A 103 10.17 -25.43 -8.86
N GLU A 104 10.64 -26.34 -8.00
CA GLU A 104 10.89 -27.75 -8.34
C GLU A 104 9.78 -28.67 -7.86
N GLY A 105 9.05 -28.26 -6.82
CA GLY A 105 7.97 -29.03 -6.22
C GLY A 105 7.84 -28.79 -4.72
N MET A 106 7.02 -29.62 -4.09
CA MET A 106 6.75 -29.55 -2.66
C MET A 106 6.90 -30.94 -2.04
N ILE A 107 7.54 -30.98 -0.87
CA ILE A 107 7.74 -32.22 -0.09
C ILE A 107 7.14 -32.07 1.30
N GLU A 108 6.73 -33.17 1.91
CA GLU A 108 6.20 -33.17 3.27
C GLU A 108 7.32 -33.53 4.25
N LYS A 109 7.50 -32.71 5.28
CA LYS A 109 8.42 -32.98 6.38
C LYS A 109 7.66 -33.05 7.69
N SER A 110 8.24 -33.76 8.66
CA SER A 110 7.71 -33.85 10.01
C SER A 110 8.74 -33.41 11.04
N ILE A 111 8.29 -32.70 12.07
CA ILE A 111 9.08 -32.51 13.30
C ILE A 111 8.65 -33.59 14.29
N LEU A 112 9.61 -34.45 14.68
CA LEU A 112 9.41 -35.48 15.70
C LEU A 112 8.20 -36.41 15.46
N GLY A 113 7.79 -36.60 14.20
CA GLY A 113 6.68 -37.48 13.82
C GLY A 113 5.27 -36.95 14.11
N GLN A 114 5.13 -35.73 14.66
CA GLN A 114 3.84 -35.21 15.13
C GLN A 114 3.27 -34.10 14.24
N ALA A 115 4.10 -33.13 13.86
CA ALA A 115 3.66 -32.00 13.04
C ALA A 115 4.17 -32.16 11.61
N GLN A 116 3.25 -32.38 10.66
CA GLN A 116 3.55 -32.41 9.22
C GLN A 116 3.41 -31.02 8.62
N TYR A 117 4.31 -30.66 7.71
CA TYR A 117 4.25 -29.42 6.95
C TYR A 117 4.87 -29.61 5.56
N ALA A 118 4.38 -28.84 4.60
CA ALA A 118 4.92 -28.76 3.27
C ALA A 118 6.15 -27.84 3.25
N VAL A 119 7.16 -28.27 2.52
CA VAL A 119 8.35 -27.49 2.19
C VAL A 119 8.37 -27.30 0.68
N LEU A 120 8.37 -26.05 0.25
CA LEU A 120 8.54 -25.67 -1.15
C LEU A 120 10.02 -25.72 -1.50
N ILE A 121 10.34 -26.35 -2.63
CA ILE A 121 11.69 -26.51 -3.12
C ILE A 121 11.90 -25.61 -4.33
N PHE A 122 12.96 -24.80 -4.27
CA PHE A 122 13.37 -23.92 -5.36
C PHE A 122 14.79 -24.25 -5.79
N ASP A 123 15.06 -24.19 -7.08
CA ASP A 123 16.40 -24.22 -7.66
C ASP A 123 16.84 -22.81 -8.01
N CYS A 124 18.05 -22.43 -7.61
CA CYS A 124 18.69 -21.21 -8.08
C CYS A 124 20.15 -21.54 -8.38
N GLU A 125 20.53 -21.45 -9.66
CA GLU A 125 21.89 -21.74 -10.15
C GLU A 125 22.39 -23.15 -9.75
N GLY A 126 21.50 -24.15 -9.71
CA GLY A 126 21.83 -25.53 -9.34
C GLY A 126 21.89 -25.81 -7.83
N ILE A 127 21.68 -24.80 -6.98
CA ILE A 127 21.55 -24.96 -5.53
C ILE A 127 20.06 -25.03 -5.18
N LYS A 128 19.68 -26.03 -4.38
CA LYS A 128 18.32 -26.18 -3.87
C LYS A 128 18.11 -25.37 -2.60
N TYR A 129 16.99 -24.65 -2.55
CA TYR A 129 16.54 -23.85 -1.42
C TYR A 129 15.17 -24.34 -0.96
N GLN A 130 14.99 -24.36 0.35
CA GLN A 130 13.81 -24.86 1.04
C GLN A 130 13.09 -23.72 1.73
N TYR A 131 11.82 -23.56 1.43
CA TYR A 131 10.91 -22.66 2.14
C TYR A 131 9.88 -23.48 2.91
N ARG A 132 9.91 -23.38 4.23
CA ARG A 132 8.97 -24.07 5.10
C ARG A 132 7.64 -23.32 5.14
N THR A 133 6.55 -24.01 4.85
CA THR A 133 5.19 -23.49 5.06
C THR A 133 4.65 -23.90 6.43
N GLU A 134 3.53 -23.30 6.83
CA GLU A 134 2.78 -23.65 8.05
C GLU A 134 1.63 -24.63 7.80
N LYS A 135 1.54 -25.21 6.59
CA LYS A 135 0.45 -26.07 6.15
C LYS A 135 0.98 -27.40 5.63
N THR A 136 0.20 -28.46 5.74
CA THR A 136 0.45 -29.75 5.08
C THR A 136 0.22 -29.66 3.57
N ILE A 137 0.72 -30.65 2.81
CA ILE A 137 0.46 -30.70 1.35
C ILE A 137 -1.04 -30.79 1.07
N LYS A 138 -1.77 -31.55 1.90
CA LYS A 138 -3.22 -31.71 1.79
C LYS A 138 -3.96 -30.39 1.97
N GLU A 139 -3.65 -29.65 3.03
CA GLU A 139 -4.28 -28.35 3.29
C GLU A 139 -3.99 -27.33 2.20
N ILE A 140 -2.79 -27.37 1.61
CA ILE A 140 -2.45 -26.49 0.47
C ILE A 140 -3.32 -26.83 -0.74
N LYS A 141 -3.54 -28.11 -1.04
CA LYS A 141 -4.38 -28.55 -2.17
C LYS A 141 -5.86 -28.22 -1.97
N ASP A 142 -6.34 -28.28 -0.73
CA ASP A 142 -7.74 -28.08 -0.39
C ASP A 142 -8.10 -26.60 -0.10
N SER A 143 -7.16 -25.65 -0.24
CA SER A 143 -7.38 -24.23 0.08
C SER A 143 -6.86 -23.26 -0.99
N ASP A 144 -7.24 -21.98 -0.86
CA ASP A 144 -6.74 -20.86 -1.67
C ASP A 144 -5.38 -20.34 -1.15
N TYR A 145 -4.50 -21.25 -0.71
CA TYR A 145 -3.26 -20.86 -0.07
C TYR A 145 -2.28 -20.25 -1.07
N LYS A 146 -1.87 -19.01 -0.79
CA LYS A 146 -0.82 -18.27 -1.48
C LYS A 146 0.32 -18.01 -0.48
N PRO A 147 1.51 -18.60 -0.68
CA PRO A 147 2.62 -18.41 0.24
C PRO A 147 3.17 -16.99 0.06
N LEU A 148 3.36 -16.29 1.18
CA LEU A 148 4.10 -15.04 1.19
C LEU A 148 5.60 -15.35 1.06
N LEU A 149 6.06 -15.50 -0.18
CA LEU A 149 7.46 -15.77 -0.47
C LEU A 149 8.32 -14.52 -0.12
N PRO A 150 9.46 -14.70 0.54
CA PRO A 150 10.32 -13.58 0.89
C PRO A 150 11.06 -13.06 -0.33
N ASP A 151 10.93 -11.77 -0.62
CA ASP A 151 11.68 -11.05 -1.65
C ASP A 151 11.64 -11.70 -3.05
N MET A 152 10.55 -12.41 -3.37
CA MET A 152 10.34 -13.08 -4.64
C MET A 152 9.15 -12.49 -5.39
N VAL A 153 9.38 -12.09 -6.64
CA VAL A 153 8.34 -11.61 -7.57
C VAL A 153 8.14 -12.66 -8.65
N ALA A 154 6.89 -13.02 -8.96
CA ALA A 154 6.61 -13.97 -10.04
C ALA A 154 7.05 -13.39 -11.40
N GLU A 155 7.94 -14.09 -12.09
CA GLU A 155 8.49 -13.61 -13.37
C GLU A 155 7.40 -13.53 -14.45
N GLU A 156 6.43 -14.45 -14.42
CA GLU A 156 5.32 -14.47 -15.36
C GLU A 156 4.49 -13.18 -15.32
N ASP A 157 4.32 -12.57 -14.15
CA ASP A 157 3.52 -11.35 -13.99
C ASP A 157 4.27 -10.14 -14.56
N VAL A 158 5.58 -10.06 -14.32
CA VAL A 158 6.45 -9.05 -14.92
C VAL A 158 6.42 -9.18 -16.44
N LEU A 159 6.62 -10.39 -16.98
CA LEU A 159 6.61 -10.64 -18.42
C LEU A 159 5.25 -10.34 -19.07
N LYS A 160 4.15 -10.70 -18.39
CA LYS A 160 2.79 -10.39 -18.86
C LYS A 160 2.54 -8.90 -18.87
N ALA A 161 2.92 -8.19 -17.82
CA ALA A 161 2.83 -6.72 -17.75
C ALA A 161 3.66 -6.06 -18.85
N ARG A 162 4.90 -6.51 -19.08
CA ARG A 162 5.76 -6.03 -20.20
C ARG A 162 5.02 -6.15 -21.54
N LYS A 163 4.49 -7.34 -21.84
CA LYS A 163 3.77 -7.62 -23.10
C LYS A 163 2.55 -6.71 -23.29
N MET A 164 1.86 -6.38 -22.21
CA MET A 164 0.60 -5.64 -22.26
C MET A 164 0.77 -4.12 -22.20
N LEU A 165 1.84 -3.62 -21.57
CA LEU A 165 1.97 -2.19 -21.22
C LEU A 165 3.09 -1.46 -21.95
N ILE A 166 4.20 -2.12 -22.32
CA ILE A 166 5.32 -1.44 -22.98
C ILE A 166 4.85 -0.77 -24.28
N GLY A 167 5.27 0.48 -24.48
CA GLY A 167 4.90 1.31 -25.62
C GLY A 167 3.52 1.97 -25.51
N LYS A 168 2.71 1.65 -24.49
CA LYS A 168 1.44 2.35 -24.27
C LYS A 168 1.68 3.72 -23.64
N THR A 169 0.91 4.70 -24.10
CA THR A 169 0.75 5.99 -23.43
C THR A 169 -0.32 5.87 -22.35
N LEU A 170 0.03 6.20 -21.12
CA LEU A 170 -0.87 6.23 -19.95
C LEU A 170 -0.79 7.60 -19.28
N TYR A 171 -1.79 7.94 -18.47
CA TYR A 171 -1.78 9.15 -17.65
C TYR A 171 -1.41 8.80 -16.22
N ILE A 172 -0.24 9.22 -15.76
CA ILE A 172 0.21 8.98 -14.39
C ILE A 172 -0.56 9.87 -13.41
N LYS A 173 -1.03 9.33 -12.29
CA LYS A 173 -1.89 10.01 -11.31
C LYS A 173 -1.14 10.48 -10.05
N THR A 174 0.11 10.04 -9.88
CA THR A 174 0.97 10.40 -8.74
C THR A 174 2.09 11.36 -9.17
N SER A 175 2.49 12.24 -8.26
CA SER A 175 3.67 13.12 -8.40
C SER A 175 4.92 12.57 -7.67
N ILE A 176 4.80 11.44 -6.98
CA ILE A 176 5.92 10.77 -6.31
C ILE A 176 6.53 9.81 -7.31
N TRP A 177 7.65 10.22 -7.91
CA TRP A 177 8.39 9.44 -8.90
C TRP A 177 9.77 9.09 -8.34
N TYR A 178 10.46 8.15 -8.98
CA TYR A 178 11.81 7.75 -8.62
C TYR A 178 12.72 7.78 -9.83
N ASP A 179 14.00 8.09 -9.62
CA ASP A 179 15.04 7.91 -10.62
C ASP A 179 15.51 6.45 -10.71
N GLU A 180 16.49 6.17 -11.58
CA GLU A 180 17.06 4.82 -11.74
C GLU A 180 17.73 4.27 -10.47
N ASN A 181 18.22 5.15 -9.59
CA ASN A 181 18.87 4.82 -8.33
C ASN A 181 17.87 4.59 -7.19
N GLY A 182 16.57 4.84 -7.43
CA GLY A 182 15.52 4.74 -6.43
C GLY A 182 15.41 5.97 -5.53
N VAL A 183 15.98 7.10 -5.94
CA VAL A 183 15.84 8.38 -5.24
C VAL A 183 14.52 9.01 -5.66
N GLU A 184 13.72 9.46 -4.68
CA GLU A 184 12.47 10.17 -4.95
C GLU A 184 12.77 11.49 -5.68
N ILE A 185 12.09 11.70 -6.80
CA ILE A 185 12.13 12.92 -7.60
C ILE A 185 10.72 13.49 -7.73
N GLY A 186 10.61 14.81 -7.75
CA GLY A 186 9.34 15.49 -7.95
C GLY A 186 8.82 15.27 -9.38
N GLY A 187 7.68 14.61 -9.50
CA GLY A 187 7.01 14.32 -10.75
C GLY A 187 5.78 15.20 -11.03
N HIS A 188 5.28 15.12 -12.25
CA HIS A 188 3.99 15.73 -12.61
C HIS A 188 2.88 14.68 -12.61
N LYS A 189 1.71 14.99 -12.07
CA LYS A 189 0.53 14.11 -12.17
C LYS A 189 -0.42 14.56 -13.26
N PHE A 190 -1.27 13.65 -13.70
CA PHE A 190 -2.22 13.75 -14.80
C PHE A 190 -1.58 14.08 -16.16
N VAL A 191 -0.28 13.84 -16.31
CA VAL A 191 0.45 14.01 -17.57
C VAL A 191 0.56 12.66 -18.30
N PRO A 192 0.62 12.67 -19.64
CA PRO A 192 0.88 11.46 -20.41
C PRO A 192 2.33 11.01 -20.22
N VAL A 193 2.52 9.70 -20.07
CA VAL A 193 3.81 9.03 -20.01
C VAL A 193 3.78 7.79 -20.89
N VAL A 194 4.92 7.44 -21.48
CA VAL A 194 5.07 6.22 -22.29
C VAL A 194 5.79 5.17 -21.45
N ILE A 195 5.16 4.01 -21.25
CA ILE A 195 5.82 2.89 -20.54
C ILE A 195 6.97 2.37 -21.40
N LYS A 196 8.20 2.50 -20.90
CA LYS A 196 9.41 2.03 -21.57
C LYS A 196 9.77 0.62 -21.14
N ASP A 197 9.63 0.33 -19.86
CA ASP A 197 9.92 -0.99 -19.34
C ASP A 197 9.11 -1.35 -18.10
N ILE A 198 8.99 -2.65 -17.82
CA ILE A 198 8.49 -3.18 -16.56
C ILE A 198 9.55 -4.09 -15.96
N LEU A 199 9.93 -3.78 -14.73
CA LEU A 199 10.97 -4.45 -13.97
C LEU A 199 10.40 -5.02 -12.67
N PRO A 200 11.05 -6.01 -12.04
CA PRO A 200 10.75 -6.36 -10.67
C PRO A 200 10.98 -5.14 -9.76
N GLY A 201 10.04 -4.90 -8.85
CA GLY A 201 10.09 -3.81 -7.89
C GLY A 201 10.85 -4.21 -6.62
N ASP A 202 10.19 -4.10 -5.48
CA ASP A 202 10.73 -4.50 -4.18
C ASP A 202 9.79 -5.48 -3.44
N LYS A 203 10.15 -5.79 -2.19
CA LYS A 203 9.41 -6.73 -1.34
C LYS A 203 7.99 -6.30 -0.97
N VAL A 204 7.69 -5.00 -1.08
CA VAL A 204 6.39 -4.40 -0.75
C VAL A 204 5.58 -4.17 -2.03
N LEU A 205 6.24 -3.69 -3.08
CA LEU A 205 5.66 -3.30 -4.35
C LEU A 205 6.35 -4.07 -5.48
N PRO A 206 5.78 -5.20 -5.91
CA PRO A 206 6.48 -6.18 -6.74
C PRO A 206 6.76 -5.69 -8.18
N ILE A 207 6.09 -4.63 -8.63
CA ILE A 207 6.19 -4.15 -10.02
C ILE A 207 6.77 -2.74 -10.04
N LYS A 208 7.83 -2.56 -10.84
CA LYS A 208 8.39 -1.26 -11.18
C LYS A 208 8.00 -0.87 -12.60
N PHE A 209 7.27 0.23 -12.73
CA PHE A 209 6.87 0.81 -14.01
C PHE A 209 7.87 1.88 -14.39
N VAL A 210 8.68 1.63 -15.43
CA VAL A 210 9.63 2.60 -15.99
C VAL A 210 8.98 3.30 -17.16
N PHE A 211 9.00 4.63 -17.16
CA PHE A 211 8.33 5.43 -18.17
C PHE A 211 9.12 6.68 -18.54
N GLU A 212 8.78 7.24 -19.68
CA GLU A 212 9.28 8.52 -20.18
C GLU A 212 8.13 9.54 -20.19
N ASP A 213 8.39 10.74 -19.67
CA ASP A 213 7.42 11.84 -19.72
C ASP A 213 7.41 12.53 -21.10
N ASN A 214 6.52 13.52 -21.27
CA ASN A 214 6.41 14.27 -22.52
C ASN A 214 7.60 15.22 -22.81
N VAL A 215 8.53 15.38 -21.87
CA VAL A 215 9.74 16.20 -22.02
C VAL A 215 10.97 15.32 -22.31
N GLY A 216 10.82 13.99 -22.21
CA GLY A 216 11.90 13.02 -22.44
C GLY A 216 12.64 12.59 -21.16
N ASN A 217 12.16 12.96 -19.98
CA ASN A 217 12.75 12.49 -18.72
C ASN A 217 12.30 11.06 -18.44
N THR A 218 13.25 10.20 -18.10
CA THR A 218 12.94 8.85 -17.63
C THR A 218 12.76 8.85 -16.12
N ALA A 219 11.67 8.23 -15.66
CA ALA A 219 11.40 8.02 -14.25
C ALA A 219 10.72 6.66 -14.04
N ASN A 220 10.51 6.29 -12.78
CA ASN A 220 9.76 5.09 -12.45
C ASN A 220 8.86 5.28 -11.23
N VAL A 221 7.86 4.41 -11.12
CA VAL A 221 7.03 4.24 -9.92
C VAL A 221 6.93 2.78 -9.56
N LEU A 222 6.82 2.50 -8.27
CA LEU A 222 6.58 1.17 -7.74
C LEU A 222 5.07 0.98 -7.50
N GLY A 223 4.59 -0.22 -7.78
CA GLY A 223 3.19 -0.56 -7.60
C GLY A 223 2.92 -2.05 -7.51
N THR A 224 1.64 -2.38 -7.46
CA THR A 224 1.16 -3.77 -7.50
C THR A 224 0.09 -3.97 -8.57
N LEU A 225 0.04 -5.19 -9.10
CA LEU A 225 -1.05 -5.70 -9.93
C LEU A 225 -1.99 -6.61 -9.11
N PHE A 226 -1.69 -6.80 -7.82
CA PHE A 226 -2.43 -7.64 -6.89
C PHE A 226 -2.71 -6.84 -5.61
N PRO A 227 -3.89 -6.20 -5.49
CA PRO A 227 -4.28 -5.52 -4.25
C PRO A 227 -4.68 -6.55 -3.20
N GLU A 228 -3.72 -6.97 -2.37
CA GLU A 228 -3.96 -7.96 -1.31
C GLU A 228 -4.06 -7.32 0.08
N THR A 229 -3.51 -6.12 0.26
CA THR A 229 -3.37 -5.48 1.58
C THR A 229 -3.77 -4.00 1.58
N LEU A 230 -4.16 -3.49 2.74
CA LEU A 230 -4.44 -2.06 2.94
C LEU A 230 -3.23 -1.16 2.63
N ALA A 231 -2.01 -1.67 2.74
CA ALA A 231 -0.79 -0.92 2.42
C ALA A 231 -0.59 -0.73 0.90
N THR A 232 -1.01 -1.72 0.11
CA THR A 232 -0.83 -1.72 -1.35
C THR A 232 -2.01 -1.10 -2.10
N GLN A 233 -3.13 -0.81 -1.42
CA GLN A 233 -4.35 -0.26 -2.03
C GLN A 233 -4.14 1.12 -2.68
N TYR A 234 -3.11 1.88 -2.29
CA TYR A 234 -2.83 3.21 -2.83
C TYR A 234 -1.83 3.18 -3.99
N THR A 235 -1.23 2.03 -4.26
CA THR A 235 -0.17 1.83 -5.27
C THR A 235 -0.57 0.76 -6.29
N THR A 236 -1.87 0.51 -6.42
CA THR A 236 -2.43 -0.34 -7.48
C THR A 236 -2.36 0.39 -8.82
N PHE A 237 -2.40 -0.38 -9.91
CA PHE A 237 -2.34 0.16 -11.26
C PHE A 237 -3.41 1.23 -11.55
N ASP A 238 -4.66 1.05 -11.10
CA ASP A 238 -5.76 2.02 -11.28
C ASP A 238 -5.55 3.34 -10.51
N ARG A 239 -4.76 3.30 -9.43
CA ARG A 239 -4.39 4.48 -8.63
C ARG A 239 -3.18 5.20 -9.20
N LEU A 240 -2.25 4.45 -9.80
CA LEU A 240 -1.03 5.00 -10.39
C LEU A 240 -1.27 5.55 -11.80
N PHE A 241 -2.11 4.90 -12.59
CA PHE A 241 -2.28 5.20 -14.01
C PHE A 241 -3.75 5.33 -14.42
N SER A 242 -3.98 6.00 -15.55
CA SER A 242 -5.23 5.97 -16.29
C SER A 242 -4.99 5.73 -17.77
N PHE A 243 -5.91 5.04 -18.43
CA PHE A 243 -5.96 4.92 -19.88
C PHE A 243 -6.46 6.23 -20.52
N ASP A 244 -7.47 6.86 -19.92
CA ASP A 244 -8.06 8.10 -20.43
C ASP A 244 -7.44 9.34 -19.78
N ASN A 245 -7.43 10.46 -20.52
CA ASN A 245 -6.93 11.72 -20.00
C ASN A 245 -7.81 12.24 -18.84
N PRO A 246 -7.28 12.35 -17.61
CA PRO A 246 -8.05 12.85 -16.46
C PRO A 246 -8.59 14.27 -16.68
N ARG A 247 -7.93 15.08 -17.52
CA ARG A 247 -8.38 16.44 -17.89
C ARG A 247 -9.80 16.44 -18.46
N ASN A 248 -10.21 15.38 -19.14
CA ASN A 248 -11.52 15.28 -19.78
C ASN A 248 -12.68 15.37 -18.78
N LEU A 249 -12.45 14.99 -17.51
CA LEU A 249 -13.44 15.06 -16.44
C LEU A 249 -13.57 16.46 -15.84
N TYR A 250 -12.57 17.32 -16.04
CA TYR A 250 -12.45 18.60 -15.34
C TYR A 250 -12.38 19.79 -16.30
N LYS A 251 -13.19 19.80 -17.36
CA LYS A 251 -13.14 20.82 -18.43
C LYS A 251 -13.36 22.27 -17.96
N THR A 252 -13.96 22.47 -16.79
CA THR A 252 -14.23 23.78 -16.19
C THR A 252 -13.02 24.43 -15.52
N ILE A 253 -12.02 23.63 -15.14
CA ILE A 253 -10.76 24.14 -14.56
C ILE A 253 -9.99 24.88 -15.66
N SER A 254 -9.44 26.05 -15.36
CA SER A 254 -8.63 26.82 -16.32
C SER A 254 -7.32 26.12 -16.66
N ASP A 255 -6.72 26.39 -17.82
CA ASP A 255 -5.44 25.76 -18.19
C ASP A 255 -4.30 26.15 -17.24
N VAL A 256 -4.33 27.39 -16.72
CA VAL A 256 -3.38 27.87 -15.70
C VAL A 256 -3.52 27.07 -14.41
N ASN A 257 -4.74 26.87 -13.92
CA ASN A 257 -4.97 26.09 -12.70
C ASN A 257 -4.65 24.61 -12.92
N TRP A 258 -4.92 24.08 -14.12
CA TRP A 258 -4.59 22.71 -14.46
C TRP A 258 -3.08 22.47 -14.47
N ASP A 259 -2.29 23.37 -15.07
CA ASP A 259 -0.82 23.29 -15.04
C ASP A 259 -0.30 23.25 -13.60
N LEU A 260 -0.82 24.09 -12.71
CA LEU A 260 -0.48 24.07 -11.29
C LEU A 260 -0.87 22.74 -10.60
N ILE A 261 -2.05 22.20 -10.90
CA ILE A 261 -2.50 20.90 -10.38
C ILE A 261 -1.55 19.78 -10.80
N THR A 262 -1.13 19.77 -12.07
CA THR A 262 -0.18 18.74 -12.55
C THR A 262 1.16 18.81 -11.82
N LYS A 263 1.55 19.99 -11.34
CA LYS A 263 2.78 20.25 -10.58
C LYS A 263 2.59 20.13 -9.06
N SER A 264 1.43 19.68 -8.59
CA SER A 264 1.06 19.64 -7.16
C SER A 264 1.24 21.00 -6.46
N LYS A 265 0.91 22.10 -7.15
CA LYS A 265 0.97 23.47 -6.66
C LYS A 265 -0.42 24.08 -6.54
N VAL A 266 -0.55 25.07 -5.67
CA VAL A 266 -1.79 25.85 -5.47
C VAL A 266 -1.52 27.33 -5.63
N MET A 267 -2.58 28.08 -5.94
CA MET A 267 -2.54 29.54 -6.07
C MET A 267 -3.82 30.16 -5.51
N LYS A 268 -3.71 31.39 -4.99
CA LYS A 268 -4.86 32.17 -4.53
C LYS A 268 -5.91 32.28 -5.65
N GLY A 269 -7.18 32.16 -5.30
CA GLY A 269 -8.29 32.11 -6.25
C GLY A 269 -8.71 30.70 -6.67
N MET A 270 -7.94 29.66 -6.36
CA MET A 270 -8.34 28.28 -6.62
C MET A 270 -9.52 27.84 -5.76
N THR A 271 -10.39 27.03 -6.34
CA THR A 271 -11.52 26.39 -5.66
C THR A 271 -11.04 25.24 -4.76
N LYS A 272 -11.89 24.83 -3.81
CA LYS A 272 -11.63 23.64 -2.97
C LYS A 272 -11.36 22.37 -3.79
N ASP A 273 -12.05 22.18 -4.91
CA ASP A 273 -11.88 20.97 -5.71
C ASP A 273 -10.57 20.99 -6.51
N GLU A 274 -10.16 22.14 -7.03
CA GLU A 274 -8.82 22.33 -7.61
C GLU A 274 -7.71 22.06 -6.58
N CYS A 275 -7.86 22.58 -5.35
CA CYS A 275 -6.90 22.31 -4.27
C CYS A 275 -6.85 20.83 -3.87
N ARG A 276 -7.99 20.12 -3.86
CA ARG A 276 -8.02 18.66 -3.62
C ARG A 276 -7.36 17.89 -4.74
N LEU A 277 -7.58 18.28 -5.98
CA LEU A 277 -6.91 17.66 -7.12
C LEU A 277 -5.40 17.90 -7.06
N SER A 278 -4.95 19.06 -6.57
CA SER A 278 -3.55 19.43 -6.46
C SER A 278 -2.81 18.81 -5.26
N LEU A 279 -3.36 18.86 -4.05
CA LEU A 279 -2.66 18.40 -2.82
C LEU A 279 -3.25 17.13 -2.21
N GLY A 280 -4.37 16.64 -2.75
CA GLY A 280 -5.10 15.52 -2.16
C GLY A 280 -6.05 15.95 -1.05
N ARG A 281 -6.57 14.95 -0.33
CA ARG A 281 -7.52 15.18 0.76
C ARG A 281 -6.78 15.70 2.00
N PRO A 282 -7.29 16.75 2.65
CA PRO A 282 -6.70 17.24 3.90
C PRO A 282 -6.89 16.23 5.04
N ASN A 283 -5.99 16.27 6.01
CA ASN A 283 -6.04 15.45 7.21
C ASN A 283 -7.05 15.98 8.23
N ASP A 284 -7.12 17.30 8.38
CA ASP A 284 -8.10 17.98 9.24
C ASP A 284 -8.70 19.19 8.52
N VAL A 285 -9.97 19.47 8.83
CA VAL A 285 -10.73 20.59 8.25
C VAL A 285 -11.44 21.33 9.37
N ARG A 286 -11.03 22.57 9.62
CA ARG A 286 -11.68 23.46 10.59
C ARG A 286 -12.57 24.45 9.86
N ARG A 287 -13.82 24.59 10.33
CA ARG A 287 -14.80 25.52 9.77
C ARG A 287 -15.15 26.57 10.82
N ILE A 288 -14.98 27.83 10.46
CA ILE A 288 -15.22 28.97 11.34
C ILE A 288 -16.30 29.81 10.68
N PRO A 289 -17.55 29.77 11.17
CA PRO A 289 -18.59 30.68 10.70
C PRO A 289 -18.24 32.10 11.16
N THR A 290 -18.24 33.06 10.24
CA THR A 290 -18.00 34.47 10.55
C THR A 290 -19.15 35.32 10.03
N TYR A 291 -19.29 36.54 10.55
CA TYR A 291 -20.32 37.49 10.11
C TYR A 291 -20.25 37.82 8.60
N GLY A 292 -19.08 37.66 7.97
CA GLY A 292 -18.85 37.96 6.56
C GLY A 292 -18.77 36.76 5.63
N GLY A 293 -19.01 35.53 6.11
CA GLY A 293 -18.91 34.32 5.28
C GLY A 293 -18.37 33.10 6.03
N LEU A 294 -18.23 31.98 5.32
CA LEU A 294 -17.68 30.74 5.89
C LEU A 294 -16.17 30.68 5.65
N LYS A 295 -15.39 30.71 6.72
CA LYS A 295 -13.95 30.45 6.65
C LYS A 295 -13.69 28.97 6.88
N GLU A 296 -12.79 28.39 6.08
CA GLU A 296 -12.40 26.99 6.17
C GLU A 296 -10.87 26.87 6.14
N GLN A 297 -10.29 26.12 7.07
CA GLN A 297 -8.86 25.88 7.15
C GLN A 297 -8.58 24.39 7.00
N TRP A 298 -7.68 24.05 6.08
CA TRP A 298 -7.25 22.67 5.82
C TRP A 298 -5.84 22.46 6.33
N PHE A 299 -5.60 21.31 6.97
CA PHE A 299 -4.30 20.91 7.46
C PHE A 299 -3.84 19.62 6.78
N TYR A 300 -2.56 19.57 6.45
CA TYR A 300 -1.89 18.40 5.89
C TYR A 300 -0.79 17.90 6.83
N ASN A 301 -0.51 16.59 6.82
CA ASN A 301 0.52 15.98 7.66
C ASN A 301 1.94 16.53 7.44
N THR A 302 2.19 17.15 6.28
CA THR A 302 3.45 17.83 5.95
C THR A 302 3.66 19.12 6.74
N GLY A 303 2.66 19.59 7.48
CA GLY A 303 2.65 20.90 8.14
C GLY A 303 2.09 22.02 7.24
N SER A 304 1.77 21.71 5.98
CA SER A 304 1.15 22.65 5.05
C SER A 304 -0.31 22.93 5.45
N TYR A 305 -0.77 24.15 5.19
CA TYR A 305 -2.16 24.55 5.45
C TYR A 305 -2.72 25.49 4.38
N LEU A 306 -4.02 25.40 4.16
CA LEU A 306 -4.77 26.24 3.21
C LEU A 306 -5.90 26.97 3.94
N PHE A 307 -6.15 28.22 3.57
CA PHE A 307 -7.26 29.04 4.05
C PHE A 307 -8.22 29.36 2.91
N PHE A 308 -9.49 29.11 3.15
CA PHE A 308 -10.57 29.37 2.21
C PHE A 308 -11.58 30.34 2.81
N GLU A 309 -12.10 31.22 1.97
CA GLU A 309 -13.28 32.04 2.25
C GLU A 309 -14.30 31.78 1.15
N ASP A 310 -15.51 31.39 1.54
CA ASP A 310 -16.62 31.05 0.64
C ASP A 310 -16.26 30.05 -0.48
N GLY A 311 -15.31 29.15 -0.16
CA GLY A 311 -14.86 28.07 -1.05
C GLY A 311 -13.72 28.41 -2.00
N ILE A 312 -13.16 29.62 -1.91
CA ILE A 312 -12.03 30.09 -2.70
C ILE A 312 -10.78 30.23 -1.81
N LEU A 313 -9.63 29.79 -2.31
CA LEU A 313 -8.35 29.86 -1.60
C LEU A 313 -7.87 31.31 -1.48
N THR A 314 -7.75 31.82 -0.26
CA THR A 314 -7.32 33.20 0.03
C THR A 314 -5.88 33.27 0.51
N ASP A 315 -5.40 32.25 1.23
CA ASP A 315 -4.03 32.20 1.73
C ASP A 315 -3.56 30.75 1.99
N PHE A 316 -2.24 30.52 2.00
CA PHE A 316 -1.68 29.20 2.23
C PHE A 316 -0.20 29.23 2.65
N ARG A 317 0.25 28.13 3.24
CA ARG A 317 1.66 27.81 3.46
C ARG A 317 1.91 26.36 3.09
N LEU A 318 2.89 26.12 2.23
CA LEU A 318 3.32 24.78 1.83
C LEU A 318 4.54 24.35 2.63
#